data_AF-A0A1W2H8Y7-F1
#
_entry.id   AF-A0A1W2H8Y7-F1
#
_cell.length_a   1.000
_cell.length_b   1.000
_cell.length_c   1.000
_cell.angle_alpha   90.00
_cell.angle_beta   90.00
_cell.angle_gamma   90.00
#
_symmetry.space_group_name_H-M   'P 1'
#
loop_
_entity.id
_entity.type
_entity.pdbx_description
1 polymer ?
#
loop_
_entity_poly.entity_id
_entity_poly.type
_entity_poly.pdbx_seq_one_letter_code
_entity_poly.pdbx_strand_id
1 'polypeptide(L)'
;MIRYINPFKTFAILSFFMAFILLQSKGLYAQDRGDLSKSELEELQDENLNYLMQINEIVKDYPTFSYSYSMKDGKLDNVTVTGVDHEINRKRLEVVLFDLKSNRNKMKSSTNRMGVFYSVDKEASFEGGEKALENTLLSNIKYPEGAKDWGLEGTIYVRFVVDANGEIPFASTTSNIETAMDFYVEDLEEQAIKAIKATEGKWKPAEINNVEVASLSVLPITFNLKTNPSFPTMIK
;
A
#
# COMPACT_ATOMS: atom_id res chain seq x y z
N MET A 1 17.84 -53.44 49.85
CA MET A 1 16.88 -52.38 49.48
C MET A 1 16.95 -52.25 47.95
N ILE A 2 16.37 -53.22 47.24
CA ILE A 2 15.07 -53.21 46.53
C ILE A 2 15.01 -52.19 45.37
N ARG A 3 14.51 -52.74 44.26
CA ARG A 3 14.54 -52.38 42.84
C ARG A 3 13.19 -51.74 42.46
N TYR A 4 13.13 -51.12 41.27
CA TYR A 4 11.92 -50.77 40.49
C TYR A 4 11.09 -49.58 41.06
N ILE A 5 10.46 -48.68 40.29
CA ILE A 5 9.64 -48.80 39.07
C ILE A 5 9.61 -47.43 38.35
N ASN A 6 9.61 -47.43 37.01
CA ASN A 6 9.07 -46.34 36.18
C ASN A 6 7.81 -46.92 35.50
N PRO A 7 6.64 -46.24 35.47
CA PRO A 7 6.17 -45.74 34.16
C PRO A 7 5.23 -44.50 34.17
N PHE A 8 5.34 -43.73 33.09
CA PHE A 8 4.26 -43.05 32.34
C PHE A 8 3.24 -42.17 33.09
N LYS A 9 3.24 -40.87 32.75
CA LYS A 9 2.06 -40.22 32.16
C LYS A 9 2.46 -39.16 31.14
N THR A 10 2.21 -39.55 29.90
CA THR A 10 2.07 -38.83 28.64
C THR A 10 1.28 -37.52 28.80
N PHE A 11 1.75 -36.43 28.18
CA PHE A 11 0.85 -35.42 27.61
C PHE A 11 1.37 -34.98 26.25
N ALA A 12 0.40 -34.73 25.38
CA ALA A 12 0.47 -34.90 23.95
C ALA A 12 1.36 -33.88 23.24
N ILE A 13 2.07 -34.42 22.25
CA ILE A 13 2.63 -33.71 21.12
C ILE A 13 1.45 -33.12 20.32
N LEU A 14 1.32 -31.80 20.27
CA LEU A 14 0.53 -31.15 19.23
C LEU A 14 1.49 -30.84 18.07
N SER A 15 1.71 -31.84 17.22
CA SER A 15 2.31 -31.66 15.90
C SER A 15 1.34 -30.82 15.07
N PHE A 16 1.62 -29.54 14.90
CA PHE A 16 0.94 -28.73 13.89
C PHE A 16 1.47 -29.19 12.53
N PHE A 17 0.78 -30.18 11.94
CA PHE A 17 0.96 -30.61 10.56
C PHE A 17 0.47 -29.46 9.67
N MET A 18 1.34 -28.48 9.40
CA MET A 18 1.14 -27.57 8.29
C MET A 18 1.45 -28.37 7.02
N ALA A 19 0.41 -28.96 6.45
CA ALA A 19 0.49 -29.70 5.19
C ALA A 19 0.92 -28.74 4.08
N PHE A 20 2.22 -28.69 3.83
CA PHE A 20 2.82 -28.04 2.68
C PHE A 20 2.53 -28.93 1.47
N ILE A 21 1.39 -28.72 0.83
CA ILE A 21 1.13 -29.31 -0.49
C ILE A 21 2.03 -28.59 -1.48
N LEU A 22 3.23 -29.15 -1.66
CA LEU A 22 4.05 -28.98 -2.86
C LEU A 22 3.29 -29.64 -4.02
N LEU A 23 2.27 -28.96 -4.55
CA LEU A 23 1.81 -29.28 -5.89
C LEU A 23 2.77 -28.60 -6.86
N GLN A 24 3.49 -29.43 -7.60
CA GLN A 24 4.27 -29.00 -8.75
C GLN A 24 3.34 -28.35 -9.78
N SER A 25 3.32 -27.03 -9.81
CA SER A 25 3.01 -26.24 -11.00
C SER A 25 4.22 -25.36 -11.35
N LYS A 26 5.42 -25.96 -11.34
CA LYS A 26 6.58 -25.37 -12.02
C LYS A 26 6.39 -25.62 -13.52
N GLY A 27 5.65 -24.75 -14.18
CA GLY A 27 5.51 -24.80 -15.63
C GLY A 27 4.26 -24.11 -16.14
N LEU A 28 4.09 -22.80 -15.89
CA LEU A 28 3.25 -21.91 -16.70
C LEU A 28 3.40 -20.43 -16.33
N TYR A 29 4.59 -19.97 -15.95
CA TYR A 29 4.91 -18.54 -15.88
C TYR A 29 6.36 -18.33 -16.32
N ALA A 30 6.63 -18.67 -17.58
CA ALA A 30 7.87 -18.29 -18.25
C ALA A 30 7.47 -17.58 -19.55
N GLN A 31 6.98 -16.34 -19.41
CA GLN A 31 6.95 -15.41 -20.53
C GLN A 31 8.16 -14.50 -20.37
N ASP A 32 9.13 -14.72 -21.27
CA ASP A 32 10.40 -14.04 -21.48
C ASP A 32 10.31 -12.50 -21.30
N ARG A 33 10.41 -12.05 -20.06
CA ARG A 33 10.83 -10.69 -19.67
C ARG A 33 12.13 -10.92 -18.90
N GLY A 34 13.19 -10.18 -19.19
CA GLY A 34 14.35 -10.19 -18.31
C GLY A 34 13.88 -9.91 -16.89
N ASP A 35 14.06 -10.88 -15.99
CA ASP A 35 13.60 -10.74 -14.61
C ASP A 35 14.26 -9.50 -14.01
N LEU A 36 13.44 -8.53 -13.56
CA LEU A 36 13.94 -7.35 -12.88
C LEU A 36 14.75 -7.79 -11.66
N SER A 37 15.96 -7.26 -11.54
CA SER A 37 16.78 -7.44 -10.36
C SER A 37 16.12 -6.82 -9.13
N LYS A 38 16.56 -7.24 -7.94
CA LYS A 38 16.04 -6.71 -6.67
C LYS A 38 16.24 -5.19 -6.56
N SER A 39 17.38 -4.67 -7.00
CA SER A 39 17.65 -3.23 -6.99
C SER A 39 16.73 -2.48 -7.95
N GLU A 40 16.49 -3.01 -9.16
CA GLU A 40 15.56 -2.39 -10.12
C GLU A 40 14.12 -2.36 -9.58
N LEU A 41 13.69 -3.40 -8.86
CA LEU A 41 12.39 -3.42 -8.20
C LEU A 41 12.29 -2.38 -7.07
N GLU A 42 13.35 -2.19 -6.29
CA GLU A 42 13.41 -1.17 -5.25
C GLU A 42 13.42 0.24 -5.85
N GLU A 43 14.19 0.48 -6.91
CA GLU A 43 14.20 1.75 -7.66
C GLU A 43 12.81 2.08 -8.24
N LEU A 44 12.17 1.13 -8.92
CA LEU A 44 10.81 1.32 -9.47
C LEU A 44 9.76 1.57 -8.38
N GLN A 45 9.94 0.97 -7.20
CA GLN A 45 9.06 1.18 -6.06
C GLN A 45 9.18 2.61 -5.52
N ASP A 46 10.39 3.15 -5.46
CA ASP A 46 10.65 4.50 -5.00
C ASP A 46 10.25 5.55 -6.05
N GLU A 47 10.45 5.27 -7.34
CA GLU A 47 9.88 6.07 -8.44
C GLU A 47 8.36 6.13 -8.36
N ASN A 48 7.70 4.99 -8.13
CA ASN A 48 6.25 4.94 -7.98
C ASN A 48 5.76 5.75 -6.77
N LEU A 49 6.48 5.71 -5.65
CA LEU A 49 6.16 6.55 -4.50
C LEU A 49 6.29 8.04 -4.87
N ASN A 50 7.36 8.43 -5.56
CA ASN A 50 7.55 9.81 -6.01
C ASN A 50 6.44 10.26 -6.99
N TYR A 51 5.99 9.39 -7.90
CA TYR A 51 4.84 9.68 -8.76
C TYR A 51 3.55 9.88 -7.97
N LEU A 52 3.30 9.03 -6.95
CA LEU A 52 2.14 9.20 -6.06
C LEU A 52 2.20 10.53 -5.30
N MET A 53 3.38 10.94 -4.84
CA MET A 53 3.58 12.23 -4.18
C MET A 53 3.28 13.40 -5.13
N GLN A 54 3.81 13.36 -6.35
CA GLN A 54 3.54 14.38 -7.38
C GLN A 54 2.05 14.46 -7.74
N ILE A 55 1.38 13.31 -7.88
CA ILE A 55 -0.07 13.27 -8.12
C ILE A 55 -0.79 13.94 -6.95
N ASN A 56 -0.48 13.53 -5.71
CA ASN A 56 -1.14 14.05 -4.52
C ASN A 56 -0.98 15.57 -4.37
N GLU A 57 0.22 16.08 -4.63
CA GLU A 57 0.50 17.53 -4.59
C GLU A 57 -0.34 18.33 -5.58
N ILE A 58 -0.68 17.75 -6.73
CA ILE A 58 -1.53 18.43 -7.72
C ILE A 58 -3.00 18.27 -7.35
N VAL A 59 -3.47 17.06 -7.06
CA VAL A 59 -4.91 16.77 -6.92
C VAL A 59 -5.54 17.37 -5.66
N LYS A 60 -4.74 17.77 -4.67
CA LYS A 60 -5.25 18.47 -3.46
C LYS A 60 -6.04 19.74 -3.80
N ASP A 61 -5.73 20.40 -4.91
CA ASP A 61 -6.41 21.60 -5.39
C ASP A 61 -7.62 21.29 -6.30
N TYR A 62 -7.85 20.00 -6.61
CA TYR A 62 -8.84 19.53 -7.59
C TYR A 62 -9.76 18.44 -6.99
N PRO A 63 -10.75 18.80 -6.16
CA PRO A 63 -11.62 17.82 -5.48
C PRO A 63 -12.52 17.01 -6.43
N THR A 64 -12.67 17.45 -7.69
CA THR A 64 -13.40 16.72 -8.73
C THR A 64 -12.49 15.92 -9.67
N PHE A 65 -11.19 15.85 -9.36
CA PHE A 65 -10.22 15.09 -10.12
C PHE A 65 -10.69 13.64 -10.29
N SER A 66 -10.62 13.17 -11.54
CA SER A 66 -10.76 11.75 -11.87
C SER A 66 -9.90 11.42 -13.08
N TYR A 67 -9.60 10.14 -13.24
CA TYR A 67 -8.79 9.66 -14.35
C TYR A 67 -9.29 8.31 -14.86
N SER A 68 -8.90 7.97 -16.08
CA SER A 68 -9.13 6.64 -16.66
C SER A 68 -7.96 6.23 -17.56
N TYR A 69 -7.69 4.93 -17.59
CA TYR A 69 -6.70 4.33 -18.47
C TYR A 69 -7.37 3.82 -19.75
N SER A 70 -6.79 4.15 -20.90
CA SER A 70 -7.12 3.52 -22.18
C SER A 70 -6.10 2.42 -22.48
N MET A 71 -6.60 1.25 -22.88
CA MET A 71 -5.77 0.09 -23.23
C MET A 71 -5.91 -0.21 -24.73
N LYS A 72 -4.78 -0.48 -25.40
CA LYS A 72 -4.72 -0.89 -26.80
C LYS A 72 -3.79 -2.09 -26.92
N ASP A 73 -4.28 -3.17 -27.52
CA ASP A 73 -3.52 -4.43 -27.69
C ASP A 73 -2.94 -4.97 -26.37
N GLY A 74 -3.68 -4.84 -25.28
CA GLY A 74 -3.27 -5.26 -23.93
C GLY A 74 -2.19 -4.39 -23.28
N LYS A 75 -1.81 -3.27 -23.91
CA LYS A 75 -0.85 -2.29 -23.39
C LYS A 75 -1.54 -0.98 -23.04
N LEU A 76 -0.97 -0.26 -22.08
CA LEU A 76 -1.40 1.10 -21.76
C LEU A 76 -1.18 1.99 -22.99
N ASP A 77 -2.25 2.61 -23.47
CA ASP A 77 -2.24 3.51 -24.63
C ASP A 77 -2.18 4.97 -24.17
N ASN A 78 -3.10 5.38 -23.29
CA ASN A 78 -3.15 6.74 -22.78
C ASN A 78 -3.84 6.83 -21.41
N VAL A 79 -3.71 8.00 -20.78
CA VAL A 79 -4.47 8.40 -19.59
C VAL A 79 -5.33 9.61 -19.93
N THR A 80 -6.60 9.58 -19.55
CA THR A 80 -7.48 10.74 -19.61
C THR A 80 -7.70 11.28 -18.20
N VAL A 81 -7.45 12.56 -17.98
CA VAL A 81 -7.68 13.26 -16.70
C VAL A 81 -8.82 14.26 -16.86
N THR A 82 -9.78 14.25 -15.93
CA THR A 82 -10.89 15.21 -15.86
C THR A 82 -10.99 15.84 -14.48
N GLY A 83 -11.75 16.93 -14.33
CA GLY A 83 -11.86 17.68 -13.06
C GLY A 83 -10.67 18.59 -12.74
N VAL A 84 -9.74 18.77 -13.69
CA VAL A 84 -8.55 19.62 -13.57
C VAL A 84 -8.60 20.70 -14.65
N ASP A 85 -8.93 21.92 -14.24
CA ASP A 85 -9.13 23.06 -15.15
C ASP A 85 -7.80 23.58 -15.71
N HIS A 86 -6.77 23.67 -14.88
CA HIS A 86 -5.45 24.15 -15.25
C HIS A 86 -4.73 23.16 -16.17
N GLU A 87 -4.55 23.54 -17.43
CA GLU A 87 -4.03 22.65 -18.48
C GLU A 87 -2.67 22.03 -18.14
N ILE A 88 -1.73 22.82 -17.61
CA ILE A 88 -0.40 22.32 -17.25
C ILE A 88 -0.51 21.22 -16.17
N ASN A 89 -1.40 21.38 -15.19
CA ASN A 89 -1.58 20.40 -14.11
C ASN A 89 -2.24 19.14 -14.64
N ARG A 90 -3.25 19.29 -15.51
CA ARG A 90 -3.89 18.16 -16.21
C ARG A 90 -2.88 17.37 -17.03
N LYS A 91 -2.02 18.04 -17.82
CA LYS A 91 -0.97 17.38 -18.62
C LYS A 91 0.10 16.71 -17.78
N ARG A 92 0.52 17.33 -16.68
CA ARG A 92 1.43 16.70 -15.72
C ARG A 92 0.83 15.44 -15.11
N LEU A 93 -0.44 15.48 -14.70
CA LEU A 93 -1.14 14.31 -14.17
C LEU A 93 -1.26 13.19 -15.20
N GLU A 94 -1.61 13.49 -16.46
CA GLU A 94 -1.66 12.51 -17.54
C GLU A 94 -0.32 11.76 -17.69
N VAL A 95 0.80 12.50 -17.69
CA VAL A 95 2.16 11.93 -17.81
C VAL A 95 2.50 11.09 -16.58
N VAL A 96 2.37 11.65 -15.38
CA VAL A 96 2.76 10.95 -14.14
C VAL A 96 1.91 9.70 -13.90
N LEU A 97 0.61 9.75 -14.18
CA LEU A 97 -0.27 8.57 -14.09
C LEU A 97 0.07 7.51 -15.14
N PHE A 98 0.52 7.93 -16.33
CA PHE A 98 0.96 7.01 -17.38
C PHE A 98 2.22 6.27 -16.93
N ASP A 99 3.22 7.02 -16.45
CA ASP A 99 4.50 6.47 -16.00
C ASP A 99 4.33 5.55 -14.80
N LEU A 100 3.53 5.96 -13.81
CA LEU A 100 3.16 5.12 -12.66
C LEU A 100 2.53 3.80 -13.12
N LYS A 101 1.55 3.84 -14.04
CA LYS A 101 0.89 2.62 -14.51
C LYS A 101 1.83 1.77 -15.35
N SER A 102 2.69 2.37 -16.15
CA SER A 102 3.74 1.69 -16.92
C SER A 102 4.71 0.95 -15.99
N ASN A 103 5.20 1.60 -14.94
CA ASN A 103 6.09 1.00 -13.95
C ASN A 103 5.41 -0.13 -13.16
N ARG A 104 4.15 0.06 -12.72
CA ARG A 104 3.36 -1.03 -12.12
C ARG A 104 3.20 -2.22 -13.08
N ASN A 105 2.97 -1.98 -14.37
CA ASN A 105 2.87 -3.06 -15.37
C ASN A 105 4.19 -3.82 -15.58
N LYS A 106 5.34 -3.15 -15.44
CA LYS A 106 6.67 -3.78 -15.49
C LYS A 106 6.90 -4.71 -14.29
N MET A 107 6.56 -4.26 -13.09
CA MET A 107 6.72 -5.00 -11.83
C MET A 107 5.63 -6.04 -11.54
N LYS A 108 4.69 -6.22 -12.47
CA LYS A 108 3.53 -7.09 -12.26
C LYS A 108 4.00 -8.52 -12.00
N SER A 109 3.46 -9.12 -10.94
CA SER A 109 3.83 -10.47 -10.48
C SER A 109 5.27 -10.61 -9.95
N SER A 110 6.00 -9.52 -9.76
CA SER A 110 7.29 -9.52 -9.04
C SER A 110 7.04 -9.44 -7.53
N THR A 111 7.83 -10.19 -6.76
CA THR A 111 7.75 -10.22 -5.29
C THR A 111 9.08 -9.88 -4.64
N ASN A 112 9.02 -9.38 -3.42
CA ASN A 112 10.20 -9.31 -2.57
C ASN A 112 10.53 -10.69 -1.96
N ARG A 113 11.60 -10.77 -1.17
CA ARG A 113 12.04 -11.99 -0.47
C ARG A 113 11.02 -12.60 0.51
N MET A 114 9.96 -11.86 0.85
CA MET A 114 8.88 -12.29 1.76
C MET A 114 7.62 -12.70 1.00
N GLY A 115 7.64 -12.72 -0.34
CA GLY A 115 6.48 -13.06 -1.15
C GLY A 115 5.43 -11.94 -1.24
N VAL A 116 5.80 -10.70 -0.88
CA VAL A 116 4.91 -9.54 -1.03
C VAL A 116 5.05 -9.01 -2.45
N PHE A 117 3.93 -8.88 -3.16
CA PHE A 117 3.89 -8.37 -4.52
C PHE A 117 3.94 -6.84 -4.56
N TYR A 118 4.72 -6.32 -5.50
CA TYR A 118 4.83 -4.88 -5.77
C TYR A 118 3.71 -4.35 -6.66
N SER A 119 3.12 -5.22 -7.49
CA SER A 119 2.06 -4.89 -8.44
C SER A 119 1.25 -6.15 -8.78
N VAL A 120 -0.07 -6.00 -8.85
CA VAL A 120 -1.06 -7.09 -8.86
C VAL A 120 -2.10 -6.92 -9.97
N ASP A 121 -2.97 -7.91 -10.19
CA ASP A 121 -4.09 -7.79 -11.14
C ASP A 121 -5.24 -6.95 -10.57
N LYS A 122 -5.56 -7.19 -9.30
CA LYS A 122 -6.55 -6.43 -8.54
C LYS A 122 -5.93 -6.00 -7.22
N GLU A 123 -5.95 -4.71 -6.95
CA GLU A 123 -5.45 -4.13 -5.69
C GLU A 123 -6.29 -4.60 -4.50
N ALA A 124 -5.66 -4.64 -3.33
CA ALA A 124 -6.37 -4.86 -2.07
C ALA A 124 -7.46 -3.79 -1.90
N SER A 125 -8.60 -4.17 -1.33
CA SER A 125 -9.74 -3.27 -1.16
C SER A 125 -10.34 -3.37 0.23
N PHE A 126 -10.55 -2.22 0.87
CA PHE A 126 -11.16 -2.16 2.18
C PHE A 126 -12.65 -2.53 2.10
N GLU A 127 -13.13 -3.29 3.08
CA GLU A 127 -14.53 -3.65 3.21
C GLU A 127 -15.42 -2.40 3.34
N GLY A 128 -16.47 -2.33 2.53
CA GLY A 128 -17.31 -1.12 2.44
C GLY A 128 -16.74 0.00 1.55
N GLY A 129 -15.57 -0.21 0.94
CA GLY A 129 -14.98 0.70 -0.04
C GLY A 129 -14.28 1.93 0.56
N GLU A 130 -13.88 2.85 -0.30
CA GLU A 130 -13.02 4.00 0.07
C GLU A 130 -13.65 4.91 1.12
N LYS A 131 -14.97 5.12 1.07
CA LYS A 131 -15.67 5.94 2.07
C LYS A 131 -15.69 5.28 3.46
N ALA A 132 -15.79 3.95 3.53
CA ALA A 132 -15.73 3.23 4.79
C ALA A 132 -14.30 3.25 5.38
N LEU A 133 -13.30 3.15 4.50
CA LEU A 133 -11.90 3.31 4.87
C LEU A 133 -11.66 4.71 5.45
N GLU A 134 -12.06 5.76 4.72
CA GLU A 134 -11.94 7.16 5.15
C GLU A 134 -12.55 7.37 6.55
N ASN A 135 -13.80 6.93 6.76
CA ASN A 135 -14.45 7.06 8.07
C ASN A 135 -13.71 6.30 9.18
N THR A 136 -13.22 5.10 8.88
CA THR A 136 -12.45 4.30 9.84
C THR A 136 -11.16 5.03 10.22
N LEU A 137 -10.43 5.57 9.24
CA LEU A 137 -9.20 6.30 9.48
C LEU A 137 -9.45 7.60 10.25
N LEU A 138 -10.43 8.40 9.84
CA LEU A 138 -10.82 9.65 10.51
C LEU A 138 -11.19 9.45 11.99
N SER A 139 -11.83 8.32 12.32
CA SER A 139 -12.19 8.01 13.71
C SER A 139 -11.02 7.53 14.57
N ASN A 140 -9.91 7.12 13.95
CA ASN A 140 -8.72 6.59 14.64
C ASN A 140 -7.50 7.51 14.58
N ILE A 141 -7.52 8.50 13.70
CA ILE A 141 -6.45 9.48 13.58
C ILE A 141 -6.68 10.67 14.53
N LYS A 142 -5.59 11.15 15.13
CA LYS A 142 -5.59 12.40 15.89
C LYS A 142 -4.51 13.29 15.34
N TYR A 143 -4.75 14.59 15.35
CA TYR A 143 -3.71 15.57 15.08
C TYR A 143 -3.00 15.86 16.42
N PRO A 144 -1.71 15.49 16.58
CA PRO A 144 -0.94 15.78 17.79
C PRO A 144 -0.91 17.27 18.09
N GLU A 145 -1.14 17.66 19.36
CA GLU A 145 -1.21 19.06 19.77
C GLU A 145 0.13 19.79 19.53
N GLY A 146 1.27 19.16 19.81
CA GLY A 146 2.59 19.74 19.56
C GLY A 146 2.84 20.06 18.08
N ALA A 147 2.51 19.13 17.18
CA ALA A 147 2.61 19.35 15.74
C ALA A 147 1.65 20.46 15.27
N LYS A 148 0.44 20.52 15.83
CA LYS A 148 -0.57 21.53 15.51
C LYS A 148 -0.15 22.93 15.98
N ASP A 149 0.33 23.04 17.21
CA ASP A 149 0.80 24.30 17.81
C ASP A 149 2.06 24.82 17.09
N TRP A 150 2.88 23.91 16.56
CA TRP A 150 4.02 24.24 15.72
C TRP A 150 3.65 24.50 14.25
N GLY A 151 2.37 24.37 13.89
CA GLY A 151 1.85 24.69 12.57
C GLY A 151 2.31 23.73 11.46
N LEU A 152 2.59 22.46 11.79
CA LEU A 152 3.10 21.48 10.83
C LEU A 152 2.00 20.89 9.95
N GLU A 153 1.95 21.31 8.70
CA GLU A 153 1.04 20.74 7.69
C GLU A 153 1.81 19.86 6.70
N GLY A 154 1.11 18.88 6.13
CA GLY A 154 1.65 18.07 5.04
C GLY A 154 0.99 16.70 4.95
N THR A 155 1.61 15.81 4.18
CA THR A 155 1.10 14.47 3.93
C THR A 155 2.09 13.40 4.38
N ILE A 156 1.60 12.47 5.19
CA ILE A 156 2.28 11.22 5.50
C ILE A 156 1.82 10.16 4.50
N TYR A 157 2.76 9.54 3.80
CA TYR A 157 2.53 8.42 2.89
C TYR A 157 2.81 7.13 3.64
N VAL A 158 1.74 6.42 4.02
CA VAL A 158 1.88 5.14 4.73
C VAL A 158 1.99 4.03 3.71
N ARG A 159 3.16 3.38 3.66
CA ARG A 159 3.42 2.18 2.87
C ARG A 159 3.18 0.96 3.77
N PHE A 160 2.22 0.11 3.42
CA PHE A 160 1.85 -1.04 4.25
C PHE A 160 1.58 -2.28 3.41
N VAL A 161 1.67 -3.45 4.02
CA VAL A 161 1.36 -4.73 3.38
C VAL A 161 -0.03 -5.15 3.79
N VAL A 162 -0.89 -5.49 2.84
CA VAL A 162 -2.11 -6.26 3.10
C VAL A 162 -1.79 -7.71 2.77
N ASP A 163 -1.92 -8.60 3.75
CA ASP A 163 -1.68 -10.03 3.54
C ASP A 163 -2.91 -10.77 2.99
N ALA A 164 -2.79 -12.07 2.75
CA ALA A 164 -3.87 -12.91 2.22
C ALA A 164 -5.04 -13.12 3.21
N ASN A 165 -4.91 -12.70 4.47
CA ASN A 165 -5.99 -12.72 5.47
C ASN A 165 -6.61 -11.34 5.69
N GLY A 166 -6.15 -10.31 4.97
CA GLY A 166 -6.58 -8.93 5.17
C GLY A 166 -5.93 -8.25 6.38
N GLU A 167 -4.87 -8.84 6.94
CA GLU A 167 -4.08 -8.29 8.03
C GLU A 167 -2.95 -7.39 7.51
N ILE A 168 -2.39 -6.55 8.40
CA ILE A 168 -1.33 -5.60 8.04
C ILE A 168 -0.04 -5.94 8.78
N PRO A 169 0.72 -6.97 8.38
CA PRO A 169 1.90 -7.40 9.13
C PRO A 169 3.02 -6.35 9.19
N PHE A 170 3.05 -5.40 8.25
CA PHE A 170 4.08 -4.37 8.15
C PHE A 170 3.51 -3.04 7.65
N ALA A 171 3.97 -1.93 8.25
CA ALA A 171 3.70 -0.57 7.81
C ALA A 171 4.93 0.32 8.09
N SER A 172 5.21 1.25 7.18
CA SER A 172 6.27 2.25 7.26
C SER A 172 5.79 3.56 6.66
N THR A 173 6.44 4.66 6.99
CA THR A 173 6.05 6.01 6.54
C THR A 173 7.15 6.71 5.76
N THR A 174 6.73 7.67 4.96
CA THR A 174 7.56 8.73 4.38
C THR A 174 6.68 9.97 4.30
N SER A 175 7.24 11.17 4.40
CA SER A 175 6.46 12.41 4.36
C SER A 175 7.04 13.41 3.35
N ASN A 176 6.23 14.39 2.97
CA ASN A 176 6.66 15.58 2.23
C ASN A 176 6.88 16.79 3.17
N ILE A 177 6.97 16.55 4.48
CA ILE A 177 7.05 17.61 5.48
C ILE A 177 8.53 18.00 5.63
N GLU A 178 8.87 19.20 5.17
CA GLU A 178 10.20 19.78 5.37
C GLU A 178 10.21 20.64 6.63
N THR A 179 10.86 20.15 7.69
CA THR A 179 10.97 20.84 8.97
C THR A 179 12.26 20.46 9.69
N ALA A 180 12.70 21.30 10.63
CA ALA A 180 13.81 20.98 11.53
C ALA A 180 13.35 20.24 12.80
N MET A 181 12.05 20.05 12.98
CA MET A 181 11.46 19.43 14.17
C MET A 181 10.98 18.00 13.88
N ASP A 182 11.93 17.11 13.62
CA ASP A 182 11.67 15.70 13.25
C ASP A 182 10.74 14.99 14.24
N PHE A 183 10.88 15.28 15.54
CA PHE A 183 10.02 14.72 16.59
C PHE A 183 8.51 14.91 16.32
N TYR A 184 8.10 16.07 15.84
CA TYR A 184 6.68 16.31 15.54
C TYR A 184 6.24 15.67 14.22
N VAL A 185 7.17 15.39 13.30
CA VAL A 185 6.88 14.56 12.12
C VAL A 185 6.67 13.12 12.56
N GLU A 186 7.52 12.59 13.44
CA GLU A 186 7.38 11.26 14.02
C GLU A 186 6.02 11.09 14.74
N ASP A 187 5.55 12.11 15.48
CA ASP A 187 4.21 12.11 16.09
C ASP A 187 3.09 11.96 15.05
N LEU A 188 3.19 12.64 13.90
CA LEU A 188 2.22 12.54 12.80
C LEU A 188 2.28 11.16 12.14
N GLU A 189 3.48 10.63 11.94
CA GLU A 189 3.72 9.30 11.39
C GLU A 189 3.16 8.20 12.30
N GLU A 190 3.30 8.32 13.63
CA GLU A 190 2.72 7.38 14.59
C GLU A 190 1.19 7.37 14.48
N GLN A 191 0.55 8.54 14.40
CA GLN A 191 -0.90 8.62 14.25
C GLN A 191 -1.37 8.03 12.92
N ALA A 192 -0.61 8.25 11.85
CA ALA A 192 -0.89 7.68 10.53
C ALA A 192 -0.79 6.14 10.54
N ILE A 193 0.27 5.57 11.11
CA ILE A 193 0.44 4.11 11.28
C ILE A 193 -0.69 3.54 12.14
N LYS A 194 -1.01 4.19 13.27
CA LYS A 194 -2.09 3.75 14.16
C LYS A 194 -3.45 3.71 13.47
N ALA A 195 -3.76 4.73 12.66
CA ALA A 195 -5.00 4.76 11.89
C ALA A 195 -5.06 3.60 10.89
N ILE A 196 -3.97 3.34 10.15
CA ILE A 196 -3.87 2.19 9.25
C ILE A 196 -4.02 0.87 10.00
N LYS A 197 -3.39 0.70 11.16
CA LYS A 197 -3.51 -0.51 11.98
C LYS A 197 -4.94 -0.77 12.45
N ALA A 198 -5.75 0.26 12.68
CA ALA A 198 -7.18 0.10 13.01
C ALA A 198 -8.04 -0.47 11.86
N THR A 199 -7.46 -0.64 10.67
CA THR A 199 -8.10 -1.23 9.48
C THR A 199 -7.80 -2.72 9.30
N GLU A 200 -6.96 -3.32 10.15
CA GLU A 200 -6.62 -4.74 10.13
C GLU A 200 -7.86 -5.66 10.15
N GLY A 201 -7.80 -6.75 9.40
CA GLY A 201 -8.86 -7.76 9.29
C GLY A 201 -10.08 -7.33 8.47
N LYS A 202 -10.07 -6.13 7.87
CA LYS A 202 -11.16 -5.58 7.05
C LYS A 202 -10.74 -5.32 5.60
N TRP A 203 -9.66 -5.94 5.17
CA TRP A 203 -9.19 -5.83 3.80
C TRP A 203 -9.50 -7.11 3.03
N LYS A 204 -10.05 -6.95 1.83
CA LYS A 204 -9.98 -7.99 0.82
C LYS A 204 -8.56 -7.98 0.23
N PRO A 205 -7.85 -9.12 0.24
CA PRO A 205 -6.51 -9.19 -0.31
C PRO A 205 -6.45 -8.80 -1.79
N ALA A 206 -5.25 -8.48 -2.26
CA ALA A 206 -5.01 -8.34 -3.68
C ALA A 206 -5.10 -9.70 -4.39
N GLU A 207 -5.33 -9.66 -5.70
CA GLU A 207 -5.38 -10.87 -6.52
C GLU A 207 -4.36 -10.83 -7.65
N ILE A 208 -3.73 -11.98 -7.91
CA ILE A 208 -3.03 -12.28 -9.16
C ILE A 208 -3.59 -13.57 -9.72
N ASN A 209 -4.03 -13.55 -10.99
CA ASN A 209 -4.69 -14.69 -11.63
C ASN A 209 -5.84 -15.29 -10.79
N ASN A 210 -6.61 -14.43 -10.10
CA ASN A 210 -7.67 -14.80 -9.15
C ASN A 210 -7.19 -15.59 -7.91
N VAL A 211 -5.90 -15.52 -7.58
CA VAL A 211 -5.33 -16.05 -6.33
C VAL A 211 -5.06 -14.88 -5.40
N GLU A 212 -5.54 -14.97 -4.16
CA GLU A 212 -5.29 -13.99 -3.11
C GLU A 212 -3.79 -13.98 -2.74
N VAL A 213 -3.20 -12.78 -2.70
CA VAL A 213 -1.77 -12.59 -2.46
C VAL A 213 -1.52 -11.43 -1.52
N ALA A 214 -0.38 -11.46 -0.83
CA ALA A 214 0.10 -10.33 -0.05
C ALA A 214 0.61 -9.23 -1.00
N SER A 215 0.13 -8.01 -0.84
CA SER A 215 0.49 -6.88 -1.70
C SER A 215 0.88 -5.65 -0.91
N LEU A 216 1.80 -4.87 -1.45
CA LEU A 216 2.12 -3.55 -0.95
C LEU A 216 1.03 -2.54 -1.37
N SER A 217 0.63 -1.69 -0.44
CA SER A 217 -0.26 -0.56 -0.67
C SER A 217 0.36 0.72 -0.11
N VAL A 218 0.00 1.86 -0.69
CA VAL A 218 0.42 3.20 -0.23
C VAL A 218 -0.82 4.06 -0.06
N LEU A 219 -1.01 4.60 1.15
CA LEU A 219 -2.09 5.54 1.45
C LEU A 219 -1.51 6.89 1.91
N PRO A 220 -1.74 7.98 1.17
CA PRO A 220 -1.50 9.33 1.66
C PRO A 220 -2.52 9.75 2.72
N ILE A 221 -2.03 10.39 3.78
CA ILE A 221 -2.79 10.95 4.90
C ILE A 221 -2.35 12.39 5.10
N THR A 222 -3.22 13.34 4.78
CA THR A 222 -2.89 14.77 4.84
C THR A 222 -3.34 15.38 6.15
N PHE A 223 -2.42 16.02 6.87
CA PHE A 223 -2.69 16.86 8.02
C PHE A 223 -2.74 18.33 7.58
N ASN A 224 -3.87 18.98 7.84
CA ASN A 224 -4.13 20.37 7.50
C ASN A 224 -4.68 21.09 8.76
N LEU A 225 -4.28 22.32 9.03
CA LEU A 225 -4.70 23.07 10.22
C LEU A 225 -6.12 23.62 10.08
N LYS A 226 -6.58 23.84 8.84
CA LYS A 226 -7.89 24.43 8.53
C LYS A 226 -9.00 23.39 8.48
N THR A 227 -8.66 22.13 8.24
CA THR A 227 -9.61 21.03 8.09
C THR A 227 -9.21 19.85 8.95
N ASN A 228 -10.10 18.88 9.11
CA ASN A 228 -9.67 17.58 9.63
C ASN A 228 -8.67 16.93 8.65
N PRO A 229 -7.87 15.96 9.11
CA PRO A 229 -7.05 15.17 8.21
C PRO A 229 -7.87 14.63 7.04
N SER A 230 -7.30 14.59 5.84
CA SER A 230 -8.00 14.18 4.63
C SER A 230 -7.26 13.08 3.88
N PHE A 231 -8.01 12.31 3.10
CA PHE A 231 -7.50 11.20 2.32
C PHE A 231 -7.84 11.47 0.84
N PRO A 232 -6.83 11.69 -0.02
CA PRO A 232 -7.09 11.90 -1.44
C PRO A 232 -7.56 10.58 -2.09
N THR A 233 -8.12 10.70 -3.30
CA THR A 233 -8.52 9.55 -4.11
C THR A 233 -7.39 8.55 -4.25
N MET A 234 -7.68 7.27 -4.00
CA MET A 234 -6.71 6.18 -4.13
C MET A 234 -6.36 5.94 -5.62
N ILE A 235 -5.07 6.04 -5.94
CA ILE A 235 -4.57 5.77 -7.29
C ILE A 235 -4.29 4.26 -7.44
N LYS A 236 -5.20 3.58 -8.13
CA LYS A 236 -5.20 2.14 -8.45
C LYS A 236 -4.65 1.89 -9.85
#